data_AF-H3ZE57-F1
#
_entry.id   AF-H3ZE57-F1
#
_cell.length_a   1.000
_cell.length_b   1.000
_cell.length_c   1.000
_cell.angle_alpha   90.00
_cell.angle_beta   90.00
_cell.angle_gamma   90.00
#
_symmetry.space_group_name_H-M   'P 1'
#
loop_
_entity.id
_entity.type
_entity.pdbx_description
1 polymer ?
#
loop_
_entity_poly.entity_id
_entity_poly.type
_entity_poly.pdbx_seq_one_letter_code
_entity_poly.pdbx_strand_id
1 'polypeptide(L)' 'MTINTAIKNDQEYEAALEAIEQLLEAEPGTPNGEKFEELAKMITEYDDIHHKLNE' A
#
# COMPACT_ATOMS: atom_id res chain seq x y z
N MET A 1 -13.77 1.05 -13.48
CA MET A 1 -13.08 2.26 -13.00
C MET A 1 -11.61 1.90 -12.88
N THR A 2 -10.74 2.56 -13.63
CA THR A 2 -9.28 2.35 -13.57
C THR A 2 -8.74 2.93 -12.27
N ILE A 3 -8.59 2.06 -11.28
CA ILE A 3 -7.89 2.33 -10.02
C ILE A 3 -6.45 2.71 -10.43
N ASN A 4 -5.93 3.84 -9.96
CA ASN A 4 -4.52 4.20 -10.18
C ASN A 4 -3.71 3.29 -9.25
N THR A 5 -3.26 2.13 -9.75
CA THR A 5 -2.88 0.94 -8.94
C THR A 5 -1.46 0.95 -8.38
N ALA A 6 -0.65 1.97 -8.61
CA ALA A 6 0.78 1.92 -8.30
C ALA A 6 1.27 3.22 -7.68
N ILE A 7 1.97 3.09 -6.56
CA ILE A 7 2.83 4.13 -5.98
C ILE A 7 3.93 4.44 -7.01
N LYS A 8 4.19 5.73 -7.29
CA LYS A 8 5.13 6.13 -8.36
C LYS A 8 6.41 6.78 -7.85
N ASN A 9 6.44 7.14 -6.58
CA ASN A 9 7.53 7.88 -5.94
C ASN A 9 7.56 7.57 -4.45
N ASP A 10 8.70 7.87 -3.82
CA ASP A 10 8.92 7.64 -2.40
C ASP A 10 7.93 8.39 -1.50
N GLN A 11 7.47 9.58 -1.91
CA GLN A 11 6.49 10.34 -1.11
C GLN A 11 5.13 9.64 -1.03
N GLU A 12 4.66 9.06 -2.14
CA GLU A 12 3.46 8.23 -2.17
C GLU A 12 3.66 6.92 -1.40
N TYR A 13 4.89 6.40 -1.38
CA TYR A 13 5.26 5.21 -0.61
C TYR A 13 5.20 5.48 0.89
N GLU A 14 5.82 6.56 1.37
CA GLU A 14 5.79 6.99 2.77
C GLU A 14 4.36 7.30 3.23
N ALA A 15 3.58 8.00 2.39
CA ALA A 15 2.18 8.29 2.70
C ALA A 15 1.32 7.01 2.78
N ALA A 16 1.59 6.02 1.93
CA ALA A 16 0.93 4.73 1.97
C ALA A 16 1.30 3.94 3.24
N LEU A 17 2.57 3.97 3.65
CA LEU A 17 3.04 3.36 4.90
C LEU A 17 2.35 3.97 6.12
N GLU A 18 2.32 5.30 6.23
CA GLU A 18 1.66 5.99 7.36
C GLU A 18 0.15 5.68 7.39
N ALA A 19 -0.50 5.65 6.22
CA ALA A 19 -1.91 5.29 6.12
C ALA A 19 -2.17 3.84 6.54
N ILE A 20 -1.29 2.89 6.18
CA ILE A 20 -1.36 1.51 6.65
C ILE A 20 -1.21 1.45 8.16
N GLU A 21 -0.28 2.19 8.76
CA GLU A 21 -0.10 2.22 10.20
C GLU A 21 -1.36 2.69 10.93
N GLN A 22 -2.05 3.69 10.39
CA GLN A 22 -3.33 4.18 10.91
C GLN A 22 -4.47 3.15 10.73
N LEU A 23 -4.34 2.25 9.76
CA LEU A 23 -5.33 1.25 9.41
C LEU A 23 -4.98 -0.15 9.95
N LEU A 24 -3.86 -0.32 10.66
CA LEU A 24 -3.45 -1.60 11.26
C LEU A 24 -4.47 -2.12 12.28
N GLU A 25 -5.16 -1.22 12.97
CA GLU A 25 -6.22 -1.56 13.92
C GLU A 25 -7.60 -1.74 13.26
N ALA A 26 -7.70 -1.55 11.94
CA ALA A 26 -8.96 -1.66 11.23
C ALA A 26 -9.41 -3.13 11.12
N GLU A 27 -10.70 -3.37 11.35
CA GLU A 27 -11.26 -4.72 11.17
C GLU A 27 -11.35 -5.11 9.69
N PRO A 28 -10.97 -6.35 9.34
CA PRO A 28 -11.14 -6.88 8.00
C PRO A 28 -12.62 -6.93 7.61
N GLY A 29 -12.92 -6.57 6.36
CA GLY A 29 -14.31 -6.45 5.87
C GLY A 29 -15.00 -5.13 6.21
N THR A 30 -14.30 -4.18 6.85
CA THR A 30 -14.73 -2.78 6.95
C THR A 30 -14.12 -1.94 5.82
N PRO A 31 -14.66 -0.74 5.51
CA PRO A 31 -14.09 0.14 4.48
C PRO A 31 -12.61 0.52 4.75
N ASN A 32 -12.20 0.49 6.01
CA ASN A 32 -10.83 0.73 6.43
C ASN A 32 -9.94 -0.49 6.19
N GLY A 33 -10.47 -1.70 6.42
CA GLY A 33 -9.79 -2.95 6.08
C GLY A 33 -9.59 -3.12 4.56
N GLU A 34 -10.59 -2.79 3.74
CA GLU A 34 -10.45 -2.81 2.28
C GLU A 34 -9.37 -1.82 1.80
N LYS A 35 -9.29 -0.64 2.42
CA LYS A 35 -8.22 0.34 2.16
C LYS A 35 -6.85 -0.17 2.59
N PHE A 36 -6.75 -0.87 3.72
CA PHE A 36 -5.51 -1.47 4.18
C PHE A 36 -5.00 -2.49 3.17
N GLU A 37 -5.86 -3.38 2.68
CA GLU A 37 -5.49 -4.37 1.67
C GLU A 37 -5.06 -3.72 0.35
N GLU A 38 -5.74 -2.65 -0.07
CA GLU A 38 -5.39 -1.91 -1.28
C GLU A 38 -4.00 -1.24 -1.15
N LEU A 39 -3.75 -0.53 -0.04
CA LEU A 39 -2.47 0.11 0.23
C LEU A 39 -1.33 -0.90 0.37
N ALA A 40 -1.56 -2.02 1.07
CA ALA A 40 -0.55 -3.07 1.24
C ALA A 40 -0.13 -3.66 -0.11
N LYS A 41 -1.08 -3.84 -1.03
CA LYS A 41 -0.80 -4.30 -2.39
C LYS A 41 0.02 -3.28 -3.18
N MET A 42 -0.29 -1.99 -3.07
CA MET A 42 0.46 -0.92 -3.75
C MET A 42 1.92 -0.86 -3.29
N ILE A 43 2.16 -0.95 -1.97
CA ILE A 43 3.50 -0.98 -1.37
C ILE A 43 4.26 -2.21 -1.88
N THR A 44 3.63 -3.38 -1.85
CA THR A 44 4.24 -4.63 -2.34
C THR A 44 4.66 -4.53 -3.81
N GLU A 45 3.81 -3.94 -4.67
CA GLU A 45 4.12 -3.74 -6.09
C GLU A 45 5.25 -2.73 -6.29
N TYR A 46 5.28 -1.65 -5.49
CA TYR A 46 6.37 -0.68 -5.52
C TYR A 46 7.69 -1.28 -5.05
N ASP A 47 7.67 -2.08 -3.98
CA ASP A 47 8.81 -2.78 -3.41
C ASP A 47 9.33 -3.85 -4.39
N ASP A 48 8.44 -4.59 -5.08
CA ASP A 48 8.86 -5.53 -6.14
C ASP A 48 9.55 -4.84 -7.32
N ILE A 49 9.22 -3.57 -7.61
CA ILE A 49 9.84 -2.81 -8.70
C ILE A 49 11.15 -2.15 -8.25
N HIS A 50 11.15 -1.49 -7.09
CA HIS A 50 12.25 -0.65 -6.61
C HIS A 50 13.22 -1.40 -5.69
N HIS A 51 12.71 -2.37 -4.95
CA HIS A 51 13.40 -3.19 -3.97
C HIS A 51 13.43 -4.65 -4.42
N LYS A 52 13.55 -4.92 -5.75
CA LYS A 52 13.88 -6.27 -6.24
C LYS A 52 15.01 -6.81 -5.41
N LEU A 53 14.67 -7.78 -4.57
CA LEU A 53 15.56 -8.47 -3.68
C LEU A 53 16.78 -8.89 -4.50
N ASN A 54 17.91 -8.28 -4.16
CA ASN A 54 19.21 -8.87 -4.38
C ASN A 54 19.20 -10.19 -3.58
N GLU A 55 18.66 -11.26 -4.17
CA GLU A 55 18.83 -12.63 -3.70
C GLU A 55 20.18 -13.19 -4.16
#